data_AF-A0A226ERK7-F1
#
_entry.id   AF-A0A226ERK7-F1
#
_cell.length_a   1.000
_cell.length_b   1.000
_cell.length_c   1.000
_cell.angle_alpha   90.00
_cell.angle_beta   90.00
_cell.angle_gamma   90.00
#
_symmetry.space_group_name_H-M   'P 1'
#
loop_
_entity.id
_entity.type
_entity.pdbx_description
1 polymer ?
#
loop_
_entity_poly.entity_id
_entity_poly.type
_entity_poly.pdbx_seq_one_letter_code
_entity_poly.pdbx_strand_id
1 'polypeptide(L)'
;MEANDYKTLGNSCFVNKEYAKAIEFYGKGLRICKKEDSINLFANRAVCYIKLDCFQKALNDTIAVLEQDPLHEKGIFRHVKCLWGLGRYESALTFINSKLAKNPQLFSSKELLDLRRNTEACFHQSKTGQYDILELMRHQQEKPLEPLENVAEYVGPIKIRDVPGKGRGILAEEDIKTGQLIMCCKPFAFYPYSDEEMGSRSNFALVDCILEKLSIEPQFRKEVFPLHTPLPTDLCLEMSQEDLELAQLHAIIANNSFEFNGSGGLLHSNHTYFWSGLWILPSYINHSCSGSNCTWSVYGDTFFVRAVRPINKGDEILISYVNITWPYKHRLSVIRDHKFECDCDLCQYEEGEDEDTVEEREQIFDQLEEIYDMDGLMPKQTIIDCFNKLDSLRNDSPHLNFPLANVKVIRVLQRFLVERDTTASTTQVRIMFERIHSVTKNTAHAKFVVSLCLNVLNCLMEDATSETGTIQGWIKQLKNDLIAAHGSPKALLYVGPDMLELLKDMLHANDFL
;
A
#
# COMPACT_ATOMS: atom_id res chain seq x y z
N MET A 1 -39.68 18.89 -19.80
CA MET A 1 -38.90 19.17 -18.59
C MET A 1 -38.07 20.40 -18.84
N GLU A 2 -38.04 21.30 -17.86
CA GLU A 2 -37.25 22.53 -17.86
C GLU A 2 -35.87 22.28 -17.22
N ALA A 3 -34.96 23.25 -17.35
CA ALA A 3 -33.60 23.14 -16.80
C ALA A 3 -33.59 22.86 -15.28
N ASN A 4 -34.55 23.42 -14.54
CA ASN A 4 -34.66 23.24 -13.10
C ASN A 4 -35.13 21.83 -12.71
N ASP A 5 -35.93 21.16 -13.54
CA ASP A 5 -36.33 19.76 -13.34
C ASP A 5 -35.09 18.86 -13.42
N TYR A 6 -34.26 19.05 -14.45
CA TYR A 6 -33.01 18.33 -14.62
C TYR A 6 -32.02 18.56 -13.47
N LYS A 7 -31.92 19.80 -12.97
CA LYS A 7 -31.12 20.11 -11.76
C LYS A 7 -31.61 19.30 -10.56
N THR A 8 -32.92 19.21 -10.37
CA THR A 8 -33.53 18.51 -9.23
C THR A 8 -33.28 17.00 -9.32
N LEU A 9 -33.43 16.42 -10.52
CA LEU A 9 -33.09 15.02 -10.78
C LEU A 9 -31.60 14.74 -10.54
N GLY A 10 -30.72 15.61 -11.04
CA GLY A 10 -29.28 15.50 -10.80
C GLY A 10 -28.91 15.59 -9.32
N ASN A 11 -29.55 16.49 -8.56
CA ASN A 11 -29.35 16.59 -7.11
C ASN A 11 -29.79 15.30 -6.40
N SER A 12 -30.92 14.71 -6.81
CA SER A 12 -31.41 13.44 -6.27
C SER A 12 -30.41 12.30 -6.50
N CYS A 13 -29.91 12.16 -7.74
CA CYS A 13 -28.87 11.18 -8.06
C CYS A 13 -27.59 11.42 -7.26
N PHE A 14 -27.17 12.68 -7.09
CA PHE A 14 -25.98 13.01 -6.30
C PHE A 14 -26.11 12.58 -4.83
N VAL A 15 -27.26 12.81 -4.20
CA VAL A 15 -27.52 12.36 -2.82
C VAL A 15 -27.46 10.83 -2.72
N ASN A 16 -27.95 10.13 -3.74
CA ASN A 16 -27.89 8.67 -3.84
C ASN A 16 -26.51 8.13 -4.27
N LYS A 17 -25.49 9.00 -4.40
CA LYS A 17 -24.14 8.67 -4.89
C LYS A 17 -24.10 8.10 -6.32
N GLU A 18 -25.17 8.28 -7.09
CA GLU A 18 -25.25 7.91 -8.51
C GLU A 18 -24.62 9.01 -9.38
N TYR A 19 -23.30 9.22 -9.23
CA TYR A 19 -22.62 10.37 -9.82
C TYR A 19 -22.67 10.40 -11.35
N ALA A 20 -22.55 9.27 -12.03
CA ALA A 20 -22.67 9.20 -13.50
C ALA A 20 -24.06 9.64 -13.99
N LYS A 21 -25.13 9.16 -13.35
CA LYS A 21 -26.51 9.60 -13.67
C LYS A 21 -26.71 11.09 -13.37
N ALA A 22 -26.16 11.58 -12.26
CA ALA A 22 -26.21 13.00 -11.93
C ALA A 22 -25.54 13.87 -13.02
N ILE A 23 -24.37 13.43 -13.52
CA ILE A 23 -23.66 14.09 -14.63
C ILE A 23 -24.54 14.20 -15.87
N GLU A 24 -25.25 13.12 -16.24
CA GLU A 24 -26.17 13.14 -17.37
C GLU A 24 -27.30 14.15 -17.19
N PHE A 25 -27.95 14.15 -16.02
CA PHE A 25 -29.07 15.05 -15.76
C PHE A 25 -28.62 16.52 -15.74
N TYR A 26 -27.51 16.85 -15.06
CA TYR A 26 -26.95 18.21 -15.14
C TYR A 26 -26.57 18.58 -16.56
N GLY A 27 -25.99 17.65 -17.33
CA GLY A 27 -25.67 17.83 -18.75
C GLY A 27 -26.90 18.12 -19.61
N LYS A 28 -28.02 17.42 -19.39
CA LYS A 28 -29.30 17.68 -20.06
C LYS A 28 -29.83 19.07 -19.70
N GLY A 29 -29.76 19.47 -18.42
CA GLY A 29 -30.11 20.82 -17.97
C GLY A 29 -29.29 21.92 -18.64
N LEU A 30 -27.96 21.73 -18.75
CA LEU A 30 -27.05 22.68 -19.40
C LEU A 30 -27.32 22.88 -20.89
N ARG A 31 -27.91 21.89 -21.58
CA ARG A 31 -28.26 22.02 -23.01
C ARG A 31 -29.46 22.94 -23.25
N ILE A 32 -30.29 23.18 -22.24
CA ILE A 32 -31.55 23.92 -22.38
C ILE A 32 -31.67 25.15 -21.48
N CYS A 33 -30.76 25.32 -20.52
CA CYS A 33 -30.78 26.48 -19.63
C CYS A 33 -30.27 27.75 -20.34
N LYS A 34 -30.61 28.92 -19.80
CA LYS A 34 -29.97 30.18 -20.19
C LYS A 34 -28.55 30.24 -19.62
N LYS A 35 -27.69 31.06 -20.22
CA LYS A 35 -26.29 31.16 -19.80
C LYS A 35 -26.16 31.60 -18.34
N GLU A 36 -27.00 32.53 -17.92
CA GLU A 36 -26.99 33.12 -16.56
C GLU A 36 -27.36 32.09 -15.48
N ASP A 37 -28.14 31.07 -15.84
CA ASP A 37 -28.60 30.02 -14.92
C ASP A 37 -27.66 28.80 -14.87
N SER A 38 -26.63 28.78 -15.73
CA SER A 38 -25.78 27.61 -15.94
C SER A 38 -24.75 27.38 -14.82
N ILE A 39 -24.41 28.42 -14.05
CA ILE A 39 -23.37 28.38 -13.02
C ILE A 39 -23.57 27.25 -12.00
N ASN A 40 -24.81 27.06 -11.50
CA ASN A 40 -25.12 26.03 -10.52
C ASN A 40 -25.04 24.62 -11.11
N LEU A 41 -25.44 24.46 -12.38
CA LEU A 41 -25.38 23.19 -13.08
C LEU A 41 -23.93 22.77 -13.35
N PHE A 42 -23.08 23.69 -13.82
CA PHE A 42 -21.65 23.43 -13.97
C PHE A 42 -20.99 23.11 -12.62
N ALA A 43 -21.27 23.90 -11.58
CA ALA A 43 -20.71 23.66 -10.26
C ALA A 43 -21.10 22.27 -9.72
N ASN A 44 -22.37 21.87 -9.86
CA ASN A 44 -22.85 20.57 -9.40
C ASN A 44 -22.33 19.41 -10.25
N ARG A 45 -22.18 19.58 -11.56
CA ARG A 45 -21.58 18.57 -12.43
C ARG A 45 -20.08 18.39 -12.15
N ALA A 46 -19.36 19.49 -11.89
CA ALA A 46 -17.94 19.45 -11.52
C ALA A 46 -17.68 18.59 -10.28
N VAL A 47 -18.53 18.69 -9.24
CA VAL A 47 -18.34 17.86 -8.04
C VAL A 47 -18.62 16.38 -8.31
N CYS A 48 -19.55 16.05 -9.20
CA CYS A 48 -19.76 14.66 -9.62
C CYS A 48 -18.53 14.11 -10.36
N TYR A 49 -17.96 14.89 -11.28
CA TYR A 49 -16.73 14.51 -11.96
C TYR A 49 -15.55 14.34 -10.98
N ILE A 50 -15.41 15.21 -9.97
CA ILE A 50 -14.40 15.05 -8.91
C ILE A 50 -14.61 13.75 -8.13
N LYS A 51 -15.87 13.37 -7.83
CA LYS A 51 -16.18 12.13 -7.12
C LYS A 51 -15.91 10.85 -7.92
N LEU A 52 -15.74 10.97 -9.24
CA LEU A 52 -15.38 9.88 -10.15
C LEU A 52 -13.94 10.03 -10.68
N ASP A 53 -13.12 10.88 -10.05
CA ASP A 53 -11.74 11.19 -10.44
C ASP A 53 -11.57 11.60 -11.91
N CYS A 54 -12.62 12.17 -12.50
CA CYS A 54 -12.67 12.72 -13.86
C CYS A 54 -12.23 14.19 -13.84
N PHE A 55 -11.02 14.43 -13.33
CA PHE A 55 -10.57 15.78 -12.94
C PHE A 55 -10.44 16.75 -14.11
N GLN A 56 -10.12 16.27 -15.32
CA GLN A 56 -9.99 17.15 -16.49
C GLN A 56 -11.35 17.68 -16.94
N LYS A 57 -12.40 16.85 -16.90
CA LYS A 57 -13.78 17.30 -17.14
C LYS A 57 -14.28 18.23 -16.05
N ALA A 58 -14.00 17.91 -14.78
CA ALA A 58 -14.32 18.78 -13.66
C ALA A 58 -13.65 20.15 -13.79
N LEU A 59 -12.37 20.19 -14.19
CA LEU A 59 -11.61 21.42 -14.37
C LEU A 59 -12.29 22.34 -15.38
N ASN A 60 -12.73 21.81 -16.52
CA ASN A 60 -13.46 22.57 -17.55
C ASN A 60 -14.74 23.20 -16.99
N ASP A 61 -15.52 22.43 -16.20
CA ASP A 61 -16.73 22.96 -15.56
C ASP A 61 -16.40 24.05 -14.52
N THR A 62 -15.33 23.90 -13.75
CA THR A 62 -14.90 24.94 -12.81
C THR A 62 -14.43 26.21 -13.50
N ILE A 63 -13.80 26.11 -14.67
CA ILE A 63 -13.43 27.27 -15.49
C ILE A 63 -14.70 28.02 -15.92
N ALA A 64 -15.71 27.31 -16.44
CA ALA A 64 -16.98 27.92 -16.84
C ALA A 64 -17.71 28.60 -15.67
N VAL A 65 -17.63 28.04 -14.46
CA VAL A 65 -18.15 28.69 -13.23
C VAL A 65 -17.40 29.99 -12.94
N LEU A 66 -16.07 29.96 -12.98
CA LEU A 66 -15.22 31.09 -12.60
C LEU A 66 -15.13 32.19 -13.67
N GLU A 67 -15.49 31.89 -14.92
CA GLU A 67 -15.72 32.89 -15.97
C GLU A 67 -16.98 33.73 -15.72
N GLN A 68 -18.02 33.13 -15.12
CA GLN A 68 -19.27 33.81 -14.78
C GLN A 68 -19.18 34.54 -13.43
N ASP A 69 -18.60 33.88 -12.42
CA ASP A 69 -18.35 34.46 -11.11
C ASP A 69 -16.91 34.16 -10.66
N PRO A 70 -15.98 35.09 -10.89
CA PRO A 70 -14.58 34.93 -10.50
C PRO A 70 -14.33 34.77 -8.99
N LEU A 71 -15.31 35.11 -8.14
CA LEU A 71 -15.24 35.06 -6.68
C LEU A 71 -15.98 33.85 -6.09
N HIS A 72 -16.57 33.00 -6.94
CA HIS A 72 -17.34 31.85 -6.51
C HIS A 72 -16.49 30.87 -5.67
N GLU A 73 -16.62 30.90 -4.34
CA GLU A 73 -15.74 30.19 -3.42
C GLU A 73 -15.69 28.67 -3.69
N LYS A 74 -16.85 28.03 -3.85
CA LYS A 74 -16.94 26.60 -4.18
C LYS A 74 -16.30 26.27 -5.54
N GLY A 75 -16.30 27.23 -6.46
CA GLY A 75 -15.70 27.10 -7.79
C GLY A 75 -14.18 27.13 -7.69
N ILE A 76 -13.65 28.08 -6.93
CA ILE A 76 -12.21 28.18 -6.61
C ILE A 76 -11.75 26.91 -5.91
N PHE A 77 -12.48 26.46 -4.89
CA PHE A 77 -12.15 25.27 -4.12
C PHE A 77 -12.05 24.03 -5.02
N ARG A 78 -13.10 23.79 -5.83
CA ARG A 78 -13.15 22.66 -6.75
C ARG A 78 -12.09 22.76 -7.84
N HIS A 79 -11.79 23.95 -8.36
CA HIS A 79 -10.74 24.16 -9.35
C HIS A 79 -9.37 23.71 -8.82
N VAL A 80 -9.04 24.08 -7.57
CA VAL A 80 -7.80 23.65 -6.90
C VAL A 80 -7.79 22.14 -6.70
N LYS A 81 -8.88 21.54 -6.23
CA LYS A 81 -8.99 20.06 -6.09
C LYS A 81 -8.86 19.33 -7.43
N CYS A 82 -9.37 19.88 -8.54
CA CYS A 82 -9.15 19.32 -9.88
C CYS A 82 -7.66 19.37 -10.26
N LEU A 83 -6.98 20.49 -9.98
CA LEU A 83 -5.55 20.60 -10.23
C LEU A 83 -4.73 19.62 -9.38
N TRP A 84 -5.13 19.37 -8.13
CA TRP A 84 -4.52 18.33 -7.29
C TRP A 84 -4.68 16.93 -7.90
N GLY A 85 -5.90 16.57 -8.31
CA GLY A 85 -6.17 15.26 -8.93
C GLY A 85 -5.48 15.06 -10.29
N LEU A 86 -5.06 16.15 -10.95
CA LEU A 86 -4.23 16.12 -12.16
C LEU A 86 -2.72 16.16 -11.86
N GLY A 87 -2.31 16.09 -10.58
CA GLY A 87 -0.91 16.23 -10.16
C GLY A 87 -0.31 17.63 -10.35
N ARG A 88 -1.12 18.64 -10.69
CA ARG A 88 -0.70 20.02 -11.00
C ARG A 88 -0.66 20.90 -9.75
N TYR A 89 0.01 20.44 -8.68
CA TYR A 89 0.04 21.11 -7.38
C TYR A 89 0.63 22.52 -7.42
N GLU A 90 1.66 22.74 -8.25
CA GLU A 90 2.29 24.06 -8.44
C GLU A 90 1.33 25.07 -9.07
N SER A 91 0.61 24.65 -10.11
CA SER A 91 -0.44 25.44 -10.75
C SER A 91 -1.57 25.73 -9.77
N ALA A 92 -1.94 24.76 -8.94
CA ALA A 92 -2.95 24.91 -7.91
C ALA A 92 -2.55 25.98 -6.88
N LEU A 93 -1.30 25.94 -6.40
CA LEU A 93 -0.75 26.89 -5.43
C LEU A 93 -0.70 28.31 -6.02
N THR A 94 -0.22 28.42 -7.26
CA THR A 94 -0.16 29.70 -7.99
C THR A 94 -1.56 30.30 -8.17
N PHE A 95 -2.53 29.46 -8.56
CA PHE A 95 -3.91 29.88 -8.77
C PHE A 95 -4.57 30.40 -7.50
N ILE A 96 -4.53 29.64 -6.40
CA ILE A 96 -5.19 30.05 -5.15
C ILE A 96 -4.52 31.28 -4.52
N ASN A 97 -3.19 31.38 -4.59
CA ASN A 97 -2.46 32.57 -4.14
C ASN A 97 -2.85 33.80 -4.96
N SER A 98 -2.96 33.67 -6.28
CA SER A 98 -3.42 34.79 -7.12
C SER A 98 -4.86 35.19 -6.83
N LYS A 99 -5.75 34.25 -6.50
CA LYS A 99 -7.15 34.56 -6.17
C LYS A 99 -7.25 35.34 -4.86
N LEU A 100 -6.57 34.89 -3.82
CA LEU A 100 -6.53 35.56 -2.51
C LEU A 100 -5.89 36.96 -2.61
N ALA A 101 -4.75 37.07 -3.31
CA ALA A 101 -4.05 38.35 -3.46
C ALA A 101 -4.86 39.42 -4.20
N LYS A 102 -5.60 39.04 -5.25
CA LYS A 102 -6.40 39.97 -6.05
C LYS A 102 -7.75 40.32 -5.40
N ASN A 103 -8.22 39.52 -4.44
CA ASN A 103 -9.56 39.62 -3.88
C ASN A 103 -9.52 39.52 -2.35
N PRO A 104 -9.22 40.62 -1.64
CA PRO A 104 -9.04 40.62 -0.19
C PRO A 104 -10.23 40.07 0.61
N GLN A 105 -11.45 40.15 0.07
CA GLN A 105 -12.65 39.57 0.67
C GLN A 105 -12.58 38.04 0.83
N LEU A 106 -11.80 37.33 -0.01
CA LEU A 106 -11.67 35.88 0.10
C LEU A 106 -10.89 35.44 1.36
N PHE A 107 -10.15 36.35 2.02
CA PHE A 107 -9.46 36.06 3.29
C PHE A 107 -10.43 35.80 4.45
N SER A 108 -11.72 36.13 4.35
CA SER A 108 -12.71 35.73 5.35
C SER A 108 -13.10 34.25 5.24
N SER A 109 -12.79 33.59 4.12
CA SER A 109 -13.14 32.18 3.90
C SER A 109 -12.09 31.25 4.51
N LYS A 110 -12.39 30.68 5.69
CA LYS A 110 -11.53 29.70 6.35
C LYS A 110 -11.24 28.50 5.43
N GLU A 111 -12.24 28.04 4.67
CA GLU A 111 -12.12 26.90 3.76
C GLU A 111 -11.05 27.13 2.68
N LEU A 112 -11.00 28.34 2.10
CA LEU A 112 -9.97 28.69 1.10
C LEU A 112 -8.59 28.86 1.73
N LEU A 113 -8.50 29.37 2.96
CA LEU A 113 -7.21 29.48 3.67
C LEU A 113 -6.65 28.11 4.05
N ASP A 114 -7.51 27.18 4.49
CA ASP A 114 -7.15 25.79 4.78
C ASP A 114 -6.71 25.07 3.50
N LEU A 115 -7.47 25.24 2.42
CA LEU A 115 -7.12 24.71 1.11
C LEU A 115 -5.78 25.24 0.60
N ARG A 116 -5.46 26.52 0.82
CA ARG A 116 -4.15 27.10 0.46
C ARG A 116 -3.02 26.41 1.22
N ARG A 117 -3.15 26.29 2.54
CA ARG A 117 -2.16 25.62 3.41
C ARG A 117 -1.94 24.17 2.99
N ASN A 118 -3.02 23.44 2.73
CA ASN A 118 -2.92 22.06 2.27
C ASN A 118 -2.34 21.96 0.85
N THR A 119 -2.61 22.93 -0.04
CA THR A 119 -2.01 22.96 -1.38
C THR A 119 -0.50 23.15 -1.30
N GLU A 120 -0.04 24.00 -0.38
CA GLU A 120 1.38 24.22 -0.11
C GLU A 120 2.06 22.95 0.42
N ALA A 121 1.42 22.23 1.35
CA ALA A 121 1.89 20.93 1.83
C ALA A 121 1.93 19.87 0.71
N CYS A 122 0.88 19.75 -0.10
CA CYS A 122 0.82 18.84 -1.25
C CYS A 122 1.91 19.16 -2.28
N PHE A 123 2.16 20.45 -2.56
CA PHE A 123 3.26 20.84 -3.44
C PHE A 123 4.61 20.38 -2.89
N HIS A 124 4.89 20.61 -1.60
CA HIS A 124 6.12 20.14 -0.96
C HIS A 124 6.26 18.61 -1.01
N GLN A 125 5.20 17.87 -0.68
CA GLN A 125 5.14 16.41 -0.78
C GLN A 125 5.48 15.94 -2.19
N SER A 126 4.86 16.52 -3.22
CA SER A 126 5.06 16.13 -4.62
C SER A 126 6.49 16.34 -5.14
N LYS A 127 7.25 17.24 -4.50
CA LYS A 127 8.64 17.53 -4.88
C LYS A 127 9.66 16.73 -4.06
N THR A 128 9.35 16.43 -2.81
CA THR A 128 10.33 15.89 -1.85
C THR A 128 10.08 14.46 -1.43
N GLY A 129 8.87 13.93 -1.63
CA GLY A 129 8.46 12.62 -1.12
C GLY A 129 8.40 12.55 0.41
N GLN A 130 8.38 13.70 1.10
CA GLN A 130 8.31 13.78 2.56
C GLN A 130 6.86 13.85 3.02
N TYR A 131 6.45 12.87 3.84
CA TYR A 131 5.10 12.76 4.38
C TYR A 131 5.15 12.62 5.90
N ASP A 132 4.14 13.13 6.59
CA ASP A 132 3.96 12.89 8.01
C ASP A 132 3.41 11.48 8.22
N ILE A 133 4.31 10.51 8.42
CA ILE A 133 3.92 9.10 8.58
C ILE A 133 3.02 8.87 9.80
N LEU A 134 3.12 9.70 10.84
CA LEU A 134 2.31 9.58 12.04
C LEU A 134 0.86 9.95 11.73
N GLU A 135 0.67 11.01 10.97
CA GLU A 135 -0.65 11.41 10.48
C GLU A 135 -1.27 10.31 9.61
N LEU A 136 -0.48 9.70 8.72
CA LEU A 136 -0.93 8.61 7.86
C LEU A 136 -1.33 7.36 8.67
N MET A 137 -0.51 6.98 9.67
CA MET A 137 -0.79 5.86 10.56
C MET A 137 -2.03 6.10 11.42
N ARG A 138 -2.18 7.31 11.96
CA ARG A 138 -3.37 7.71 12.73
C ARG A 138 -4.63 7.62 11.89
N HIS A 139 -4.60 8.18 10.68
CA HIS A 139 -5.74 8.12 9.77
C HIS A 139 -6.11 6.67 9.44
N GLN A 140 -5.11 5.81 9.20
CA GLN A 140 -5.36 4.39 8.94
C GLN A 140 -6.05 3.69 10.11
N GLN A 141 -5.70 4.04 11.35
CA GLN A 141 -6.33 3.47 12.54
C GLN A 141 -7.75 4.01 12.77
N GLU A 142 -7.96 5.31 12.60
CA GLU A 142 -9.25 5.96 12.88
C GLU A 142 -10.26 5.77 11.75
N LYS A 143 -9.78 5.74 10.51
CA LYS A 143 -10.59 5.82 9.28
C LYS A 143 -10.01 4.93 8.16
N PRO A 144 -9.93 3.61 8.37
CA PRO A 144 -9.23 2.69 7.46
C PRO A 144 -9.82 2.61 6.05
N LEU A 145 -11.09 2.98 5.87
CA LEU A 145 -11.82 2.92 4.59
C LEU A 145 -11.97 4.29 3.91
N GLU A 146 -11.57 5.39 4.55
CA GLU A 146 -11.69 6.72 3.94
C GLU A 146 -10.43 7.06 3.09
N PRO A 147 -10.59 7.66 1.91
CA PRO A 147 -9.46 8.17 1.12
C PRO A 147 -8.70 9.28 1.84
N LEU A 148 -7.39 9.36 1.59
CA LEU A 148 -6.54 10.43 2.11
C LEU A 148 -6.65 11.69 1.25
N GLU A 149 -7.39 12.71 1.71
CA GLU A 149 -7.66 13.89 0.87
C GLU A 149 -6.48 14.85 0.66
N ASN A 150 -5.53 14.92 1.60
CA ASN A 150 -4.45 15.93 1.63
C ASN A 150 -3.06 15.29 1.45
N VAL A 151 -2.97 14.33 0.54
CA VAL A 151 -1.74 13.61 0.22
C VAL A 151 -1.49 13.69 -1.28
N ALA A 152 -0.36 14.29 -1.65
CA ALA A 152 0.08 14.39 -3.03
C ALA A 152 0.78 13.11 -3.49
N GLU A 153 0.68 12.83 -4.78
CA GLU A 153 1.50 11.81 -5.42
C GLU A 153 2.96 12.25 -5.51
N TYR A 154 3.86 11.28 -5.50
CA TYR A 154 5.30 11.47 -5.65
C TYR A 154 5.87 10.32 -6.49
N VAL A 155 6.77 10.66 -7.40
CA VAL A 155 7.55 9.70 -8.19
C VAL A 155 9.01 10.04 -7.99
N GLY A 156 9.77 9.09 -7.44
CA GLY A 156 11.20 9.20 -7.23
C GLY A 156 12.01 9.07 -8.52
N PRO A 157 13.34 8.92 -8.43
CA PRO A 157 14.23 8.81 -9.58
C PRO A 157 14.11 7.41 -10.20
N ILE A 158 13.00 7.15 -10.89
CA ILE A 158 12.67 5.87 -11.49
C ILE A 158 12.11 6.03 -12.89
N LYS A 159 12.24 4.97 -13.70
CA LYS A 159 11.74 4.95 -15.08
C LYS A 159 11.21 3.58 -15.46
N ILE A 160 10.15 3.55 -16.25
CA ILE A 160 9.67 2.32 -16.89
C ILE A 160 10.58 2.02 -18.11
N ARG A 161 11.05 0.77 -18.22
CA ARG A 161 11.84 0.26 -19.34
C ARG A 161 11.45 -1.18 -19.64
N ASP A 162 11.77 -1.64 -20.85
CA ASP A 162 11.73 -3.06 -21.14
C ASP A 162 12.88 -3.77 -20.41
N VAL A 163 12.54 -4.86 -19.73
CA VAL A 163 13.44 -5.73 -18.98
C VAL A 163 13.45 -7.09 -19.70
N PRO A 164 14.62 -7.57 -20.17
CA PRO A 164 14.72 -8.84 -20.88
C PRO A 164 14.07 -9.98 -20.09
N GLY A 165 13.18 -10.74 -20.75
CA GLY A 165 12.47 -11.87 -20.15
C GLY A 165 11.31 -11.51 -19.20
N LYS A 166 11.17 -10.24 -18.79
CA LYS A 166 10.14 -9.80 -17.82
C LYS A 166 9.14 -8.78 -18.37
N GLY A 167 9.24 -8.42 -19.65
CA GLY A 167 8.37 -7.39 -20.24
C GLY A 167 8.79 -6.00 -19.81
N ARG A 168 7.88 -5.19 -19.22
CA ARG A 168 8.24 -3.86 -18.70
C ARG A 168 8.50 -3.96 -17.20
N GLY A 169 9.50 -3.23 -16.74
CA GLY A 169 9.85 -3.08 -15.33
C GLY A 169 10.21 -1.63 -15.00
N ILE A 170 10.37 -1.35 -13.72
CA ILE A 170 10.82 -0.05 -13.23
C ILE A 170 12.30 -0.15 -12.86
N LEU A 171 13.13 0.74 -13.36
CA LEU A 171 14.56 0.83 -13.04
C LEU A 171 14.86 2.12 -12.28
N ALA A 172 15.82 2.07 -11.37
CA ALA A 172 16.36 3.25 -10.70
C ALA A 172 17.18 4.12 -11.67
N GLU A 173 16.99 5.44 -11.62
CA GLU A 173 17.76 6.44 -12.39
C GLU A 173 18.96 7.00 -11.61
N GLU A 174 18.95 6.80 -10.31
CA GLU A 174 19.95 7.24 -9.33
C GLU A 174 20.09 6.18 -8.23
N ASP A 175 21.12 6.31 -7.39
CA ASP A 175 21.26 5.45 -6.22
C ASP A 175 20.20 5.80 -5.16
N ILE A 176 19.51 4.79 -4.66
CA ILE A 176 18.40 4.93 -3.69
C ILE A 176 18.84 4.31 -2.36
N LYS A 177 18.66 5.06 -1.27
CA LYS A 177 19.04 4.61 0.08
C LYS A 177 17.94 3.77 0.71
N THR A 178 18.30 2.92 1.68
CA THR A 178 17.33 2.22 2.53
C THR A 178 16.33 3.19 3.18
N GLY A 179 15.04 2.84 3.14
CA GLY A 179 13.92 3.62 3.67
C GLY A 179 13.46 4.78 2.78
N GLN A 180 14.23 5.13 1.75
CA GLN A 180 13.86 6.18 0.81
C GLN A 180 12.57 5.80 0.09
N LEU A 181 11.67 6.78 -0.05
CA LEU A 181 10.44 6.62 -0.79
C LEU A 181 10.75 6.56 -2.28
N ILE A 182 10.17 5.57 -2.96
CA ILE A 182 10.29 5.38 -4.40
C ILE A 182 9.09 6.00 -5.11
N MET A 183 7.89 5.77 -4.58
CA MET A 183 6.67 6.38 -5.10
C MET A 183 5.57 6.46 -4.04
N CYS A 184 4.70 7.44 -4.20
CA CYS A 184 3.42 7.61 -3.53
C CYS A 184 2.36 7.81 -4.64
N CYS A 185 1.39 6.90 -4.74
CA CYS A 185 0.44 6.89 -5.85
C CYS A 185 -1.00 6.85 -5.35
N LYS A 186 -1.86 7.63 -6.01
CA LYS A 186 -3.31 7.54 -5.87
C LYS A 186 -3.85 6.41 -6.75
N PRO A 187 -4.94 5.75 -6.33
CA PRO A 187 -5.49 4.65 -7.10
C PRO A 187 -6.10 5.21 -8.38
N PHE A 188 -6.02 4.44 -9.46
CA PHE A 188 -6.87 4.69 -10.62
C PHE A 188 -8.34 4.42 -10.25
N ALA A 189 -8.57 3.36 -9.48
CA ALA A 189 -9.83 3.02 -8.84
C ALA A 189 -9.55 2.16 -7.60
N PHE A 190 -10.40 2.26 -6.58
CA PHE A 190 -10.34 1.44 -5.38
C PHE A 190 -11.76 1.10 -4.92
N TYR A 191 -11.94 -0.07 -4.33
CA TYR A 191 -13.22 -0.55 -3.80
C TYR A 191 -13.04 -1.15 -2.40
N PRO A 192 -13.56 -0.48 -1.35
CA PRO A 192 -13.57 -1.01 0.00
C PRO A 192 -14.72 -1.98 0.25
N TYR A 193 -14.46 -3.05 1.02
CA TYR A 193 -15.44 -4.08 1.38
C TYR A 193 -15.16 -4.67 2.78
N SER A 194 -16.15 -5.37 3.34
CA SER A 194 -16.06 -6.11 4.61
C SER A 194 -16.08 -7.62 4.37
N ASP A 195 -15.69 -8.42 5.38
CA ASP A 195 -15.65 -9.89 5.31
C ASP A 195 -16.96 -10.57 4.86
N GLU A 196 -18.11 -9.92 5.05
CA GLU A 196 -19.41 -10.46 4.61
C GLU A 196 -19.54 -10.49 3.08
N GLU A 197 -18.67 -9.79 2.36
CA GLU A 197 -18.60 -9.72 0.90
C GLU A 197 -17.37 -10.52 0.39
N MET A 198 -17.51 -11.83 0.19
CA MET A 198 -16.44 -12.73 -0.28
C MET A 198 -15.62 -12.14 -1.46
N GLY A 199 -14.30 -12.32 -1.43
CA GLY A 199 -13.30 -11.70 -2.31
C GLY A 199 -13.38 -11.94 -3.82
N SER A 200 -14.28 -12.80 -4.32
CA SER A 200 -14.58 -12.78 -5.76
C SER A 200 -15.36 -11.52 -6.16
N ARG A 201 -16.27 -11.03 -5.28
CA ARG A 201 -17.11 -9.84 -5.54
C ARG A 201 -16.33 -8.53 -5.56
N SER A 202 -15.21 -8.43 -4.84
CA SER A 202 -14.42 -7.20 -4.77
C SER A 202 -13.77 -6.85 -6.11
N ASN A 203 -13.23 -7.84 -6.84
CA ASN A 203 -12.66 -7.61 -8.16
C ASN A 203 -13.72 -7.27 -9.21
N PHE A 204 -14.93 -7.86 -9.14
CA PHE A 204 -16.05 -7.44 -9.99
C PHE A 204 -16.45 -5.98 -9.72
N ALA A 205 -16.56 -5.60 -8.44
CA ALA A 205 -16.90 -4.22 -8.08
C ALA A 205 -15.82 -3.22 -8.52
N LEU A 206 -14.53 -3.59 -8.42
CA LEU A 206 -13.44 -2.77 -8.95
C LEU A 206 -13.51 -2.62 -10.48
N VAL A 207 -13.86 -3.69 -11.19
CA VAL A 207 -14.11 -3.66 -12.64
C VAL A 207 -15.25 -2.69 -12.97
N ASP A 208 -16.37 -2.74 -12.24
CA ASP A 208 -17.50 -1.82 -12.42
C ASP A 208 -17.08 -0.35 -12.21
N CYS A 209 -16.31 -0.06 -11.15
CA CYS A 209 -15.78 1.28 -10.92
C CYS A 209 -14.92 1.79 -12.09
N ILE A 210 -14.08 0.91 -12.65
CA ILE A 210 -13.22 1.27 -13.78
C ILE A 210 -14.06 1.47 -15.05
N LEU A 211 -15.00 0.57 -15.35
CA LEU A 211 -15.88 0.69 -16.51
C LEU A 211 -16.70 1.99 -16.47
N GLU A 212 -17.23 2.36 -15.31
CA GLU A 212 -17.92 3.64 -15.13
C GLU A 212 -16.99 4.80 -15.51
N LYS A 213 -15.76 4.82 -14.98
CA LYS A 213 -14.76 5.85 -15.29
C LYS A 213 -14.37 5.87 -16.78
N LEU A 214 -14.19 4.70 -17.40
CA LEU A 214 -13.87 4.54 -18.82
C LEU A 214 -15.02 4.96 -19.76
N SER A 215 -16.27 4.81 -19.30
CA SER A 215 -17.46 5.27 -20.04
C SER A 215 -17.52 6.80 -20.09
N ILE A 216 -17.07 7.45 -19.01
CA ILE A 216 -17.04 8.91 -18.89
C ILE A 216 -15.81 9.48 -19.60
N GLU A 217 -14.62 8.91 -19.41
CA GLU A 217 -13.36 9.37 -20.01
C GLU A 217 -12.66 8.23 -20.78
N PRO A 218 -13.04 7.99 -22.06
CA PRO A 218 -12.50 6.90 -22.85
C PRO A 218 -10.99 6.90 -23.04
N GLN A 219 -10.34 8.06 -22.92
CA GLN A 219 -8.90 8.22 -23.01
C GLN A 219 -8.13 7.42 -21.96
N PHE A 220 -8.73 7.15 -20.79
CA PHE A 220 -8.09 6.36 -19.73
C PHE A 220 -7.82 4.91 -20.14
N ARG A 221 -8.42 4.43 -21.23
CA ARG A 221 -8.06 3.13 -21.82
C ARG A 221 -6.57 3.05 -22.17
N LYS A 222 -5.94 4.17 -22.53
CA LYS A 222 -4.51 4.25 -22.84
C LYS A 222 -3.60 4.08 -21.63
N GLU A 223 -4.15 4.15 -20.42
CA GLU A 223 -3.40 3.94 -19.17
C GLU A 223 -3.65 2.54 -18.62
N VAL A 224 -4.90 2.04 -18.70
CA VAL A 224 -5.32 0.75 -18.13
C VAL A 224 -4.99 -0.44 -19.04
N PHE A 225 -5.38 -0.41 -20.32
CA PHE A 225 -5.23 -1.57 -21.21
C PHE A 225 -3.79 -1.92 -21.60
N PRO A 226 -2.81 -1.01 -21.50
CA PRO A 226 -1.42 -1.41 -21.62
C PRO A 226 -0.90 -2.19 -20.42
N LEU A 227 -1.60 -2.36 -19.29
CA LEU A 227 -1.09 -3.14 -18.16
C LEU A 227 -0.96 -4.64 -18.49
N HIS A 228 -0.22 -5.38 -17.65
CA HIS A 228 0.04 -6.81 -17.89
C HIS A 228 -1.27 -7.59 -17.98
N THR A 229 -1.46 -8.34 -19.06
CA THR A 229 -2.72 -9.06 -19.31
C THR A 229 -2.42 -10.43 -19.93
N PRO A 230 -2.45 -11.52 -19.16
CA PRO A 230 -2.12 -12.85 -19.64
C PRO A 230 -3.27 -13.57 -20.37
N LEU A 231 -3.98 -12.86 -21.27
CA LEU A 231 -5.08 -13.47 -22.04
C LEU A 231 -4.56 -14.27 -23.25
N PRO A 232 -4.96 -15.54 -23.41
CA PRO A 232 -4.63 -16.31 -24.60
C PRO A 232 -5.24 -15.67 -25.84
N THR A 233 -4.41 -15.43 -26.86
CA THR A 233 -4.82 -14.78 -28.11
C THR A 233 -5.94 -15.54 -28.82
N ASP A 234 -5.98 -16.87 -28.67
CA ASP A 234 -6.97 -17.73 -29.32
C ASP A 234 -8.38 -17.58 -28.75
N LEU A 235 -8.52 -17.33 -27.44
CA LEU A 235 -9.83 -17.07 -26.82
C LEU A 235 -10.45 -15.76 -27.30
N CYS A 236 -9.63 -14.80 -27.73
CA CYS A 236 -10.06 -13.48 -28.12
C CYS A 236 -10.73 -13.42 -29.50
N LEU A 237 -10.58 -14.46 -30.34
CA LEU A 237 -11.03 -14.44 -31.75
C LEU A 237 -12.53 -14.69 -31.92
N GLU A 238 -13.21 -15.26 -30.93
CA GLU A 238 -14.63 -15.64 -31.01
C GLU A 238 -15.56 -14.65 -30.26
N MET A 239 -15.01 -13.62 -29.63
CA MET A 239 -15.74 -12.71 -28.74
C MET A 239 -16.21 -11.44 -29.44
N SER A 240 -17.31 -10.86 -28.96
CA SER A 240 -17.66 -9.48 -29.35
C SER A 240 -16.61 -8.50 -28.79
N GLN A 241 -16.55 -7.29 -29.36
CA GLN A 241 -15.60 -6.27 -28.89
C GLN A 241 -15.86 -5.88 -27.42
N GLU A 242 -17.11 -5.84 -26.99
CA GLU A 242 -17.51 -5.52 -25.61
C GLU A 242 -17.11 -6.65 -24.65
N ASP A 243 -17.37 -7.90 -25.02
CA ASP A 243 -16.99 -9.05 -24.19
C ASP A 243 -15.47 -9.18 -24.08
N LEU A 244 -14.74 -8.90 -25.18
CA LEU A 244 -13.28 -8.91 -25.19
C LEU A 244 -12.70 -7.84 -24.26
N GLU A 245 -13.25 -6.62 -24.30
CA GLU A 245 -12.82 -5.52 -23.42
C GLU A 245 -13.05 -5.88 -21.95
N LEU A 246 -14.21 -6.47 -21.63
CA LEU A 246 -14.54 -6.92 -20.27
C LEU A 246 -13.59 -8.04 -19.81
N ALA A 247 -13.34 -9.04 -20.64
CA ALA A 247 -12.41 -10.12 -20.33
C ALA A 247 -10.98 -9.59 -20.11
N GLN A 248 -10.52 -8.67 -20.96
CA GLN A 248 -9.24 -7.96 -20.79
C GLN A 248 -9.16 -7.25 -19.47
N LEU A 249 -10.19 -6.50 -19.09
CA LEU A 249 -10.20 -5.77 -17.83
C LEU A 249 -10.18 -6.71 -16.62
N HIS A 250 -10.92 -7.83 -16.65
CA HIS A 250 -10.82 -8.86 -15.61
C HIS A 250 -9.41 -9.43 -15.45
N ALA A 251 -8.77 -9.75 -16.58
CA ALA A 251 -7.40 -10.27 -16.56
C ALA A 251 -6.38 -9.22 -16.08
N ILE A 252 -6.56 -7.95 -16.44
CA ILE A 252 -5.76 -6.83 -15.91
C ILE A 252 -5.91 -6.77 -14.39
N ILE A 253 -7.13 -6.74 -13.87
CA ILE A 253 -7.37 -6.65 -12.43
C ILE A 253 -6.74 -7.83 -11.71
N ALA A 254 -7.01 -9.06 -12.14
CA ALA A 254 -6.46 -10.26 -11.50
C ALA A 254 -4.91 -10.28 -11.42
N ASN A 255 -4.21 -9.54 -12.29
CA ASN A 255 -2.75 -9.56 -12.38
C ASN A 255 -2.06 -8.28 -11.91
N ASN A 256 -2.82 -7.21 -11.65
CA ASN A 256 -2.25 -5.88 -11.37
C ASN A 256 -2.91 -5.17 -10.19
N SER A 257 -4.04 -5.68 -9.67
CA SER A 257 -4.66 -5.11 -8.48
C SER A 257 -3.91 -5.50 -7.22
N PHE A 258 -3.98 -4.63 -6.23
CA PHE A 258 -3.43 -4.87 -4.90
C PHE A 258 -4.58 -4.99 -3.91
N GLU A 259 -4.53 -6.06 -3.12
CA GLU A 259 -5.44 -6.27 -2.00
C GLU A 259 -4.71 -5.98 -0.70
N PHE A 260 -5.44 -5.39 0.26
CA PHE A 260 -4.90 -5.11 1.57
C PHE A 260 -5.92 -5.45 2.65
N ASN A 261 -5.39 -6.01 3.73
CA ASN A 261 -6.13 -6.26 4.94
C ASN A 261 -5.79 -5.17 5.98
N GLY A 262 -6.80 -4.35 6.30
CA GLY A 262 -6.76 -3.21 7.21
C GLY A 262 -6.45 -3.52 8.66
N SER A 263 -6.37 -4.79 9.05
CA SER A 263 -5.98 -5.21 10.41
C SER A 263 -4.50 -4.96 10.74
N GLY A 264 -3.70 -4.45 9.79
CA GLY A 264 -2.46 -3.74 10.09
C GLY A 264 -1.42 -4.56 10.85
N GLY A 265 -1.37 -5.89 10.67
CA GLY A 265 -0.39 -6.77 11.32
C GLY A 265 -0.43 -6.78 12.85
N LEU A 266 -1.36 -6.05 13.48
CA LEU A 266 -1.60 -6.07 14.91
C LEU A 266 -2.73 -7.06 15.14
N LEU A 267 -2.40 -8.19 15.79
CA LEU A 267 -3.27 -9.33 16.10
C LEU A 267 -4.53 -9.00 16.95
N HIS A 268 -4.94 -7.73 17.08
CA HIS A 268 -5.86 -7.25 18.12
C HIS A 268 -7.04 -6.38 17.61
N SER A 269 -7.24 -6.18 16.31
CA SER A 269 -8.45 -5.49 15.82
C SER A 269 -9.60 -6.48 15.55
N ASN A 270 -10.71 -6.36 16.28
CA ASN A 270 -11.93 -7.17 16.11
C ASN A 270 -12.69 -6.91 14.79
N HIS A 271 -12.20 -6.02 13.93
CA HIS A 271 -12.79 -5.73 12.63
C HIS A 271 -11.71 -5.80 11.54
N THR A 272 -11.88 -6.75 10.63
CA THR A 272 -11.09 -6.94 9.42
C THR A 272 -11.78 -6.20 8.28
N TYR A 273 -11.10 -5.19 7.75
CA TYR A 273 -11.55 -4.43 6.59
C TYR A 273 -10.65 -4.76 5.41
N PHE A 274 -11.24 -4.85 4.23
CA PHE A 274 -10.51 -5.16 3.01
C PHE A 274 -10.78 -4.10 1.96
N TRP A 275 -9.86 -3.98 1.04
CA TRP A 275 -10.11 -3.26 -0.20
C TRP A 275 -9.25 -3.84 -1.31
N SER A 276 -9.74 -3.68 -2.53
CA SER A 276 -8.99 -3.95 -3.77
C SER A 276 -8.82 -2.64 -4.51
N GLY A 277 -7.67 -2.44 -5.14
CA GLY A 277 -7.45 -1.26 -5.96
C GLY A 277 -6.43 -1.49 -7.07
N LEU A 278 -6.51 -0.63 -8.08
CA LEU A 278 -5.58 -0.61 -9.20
C LEU A 278 -4.77 0.68 -9.15
N TRP A 279 -3.44 0.58 -9.12
CA TRP A 279 -2.53 1.73 -9.22
C TRP A 279 -1.63 1.56 -10.44
N ILE A 280 -1.77 2.44 -11.44
CA ILE A 280 -1.13 2.28 -12.75
C ILE A 280 0.39 2.14 -12.64
N LEU A 281 1.08 3.03 -11.92
CA LEU A 281 2.54 3.01 -11.82
C LEU A 281 3.07 1.80 -11.01
N PRO A 282 2.54 1.49 -9.81
CA PRO A 282 2.89 0.26 -9.07
C PRO A 282 2.73 -1.04 -9.86
N SER A 283 1.77 -1.12 -10.79
CA SER A 283 1.55 -2.31 -11.64
C SER A 283 2.71 -2.61 -12.60
N TYR A 284 3.69 -1.72 -12.77
CA TYR A 284 4.91 -1.96 -13.56
C TYR A 284 6.07 -2.54 -12.73
N ILE A 285 5.92 -2.71 -11.42
CA ILE A 285 6.98 -3.25 -10.56
C ILE A 285 6.99 -4.76 -10.69
N ASN A 286 8.12 -5.34 -11.12
CA ASN A 286 8.25 -6.78 -11.30
C ASN A 286 8.47 -7.54 -9.98
N HIS A 287 8.23 -8.85 -10.06
CA HIS A 287 8.39 -9.76 -8.94
C HIS A 287 9.84 -10.22 -8.73
N SER A 288 10.22 -10.39 -7.47
CA SER A 288 11.19 -11.37 -7.03
C SER A 288 10.84 -11.83 -5.62
N CYS A 289 10.97 -13.12 -5.31
CA CYS A 289 10.76 -13.62 -3.94
C CYS A 289 11.87 -13.06 -3.00
N SER A 290 13.08 -13.64 -3.05
CA SER A 290 14.19 -13.24 -2.17
C SER A 290 14.92 -11.97 -2.63
N GLY A 291 14.96 -11.72 -3.94
CA GLY A 291 15.57 -10.53 -4.54
C GLY A 291 14.75 -9.23 -4.43
N SER A 292 13.54 -9.25 -3.84
CA SER A 292 12.76 -8.03 -3.62
C SER A 292 13.60 -6.99 -2.88
N ASN A 293 13.72 -5.79 -3.43
CA ASN A 293 14.48 -4.69 -2.81
C ASN A 293 13.57 -3.59 -2.26
N CYS A 294 12.25 -3.77 -2.37
CA CYS A 294 11.25 -2.84 -1.89
C CYS A 294 10.17 -3.51 -1.04
N THR A 295 9.60 -2.73 -0.12
CA THR A 295 8.34 -3.02 0.58
C THR A 295 7.30 -2.01 0.15
N TRP A 296 6.04 -2.37 0.26
CA TRP A 296 4.94 -1.45 0.03
C TRP A 296 3.99 -1.36 1.23
N SER A 297 3.23 -0.28 1.27
CA SER A 297 2.20 0.00 2.29
C SER A 297 1.12 0.83 1.67
N VAL A 298 -0.10 0.67 2.16
CA VAL A 298 -1.19 1.59 1.80
C VAL A 298 -1.73 2.20 3.07
N TYR A 299 -1.97 3.51 3.00
CA TYR A 299 -2.62 4.30 4.03
C TYR A 299 -3.87 4.92 3.39
N GLY A 300 -5.05 4.65 3.93
CA GLY A 300 -6.33 4.91 3.29
C GLY A 300 -6.37 4.26 1.90
N ASP A 301 -6.33 5.09 0.87
CA ASP A 301 -6.33 4.74 -0.56
C ASP A 301 -4.95 4.90 -1.24
N THR A 302 -3.92 5.34 -0.51
CA THR A 302 -2.68 5.82 -1.13
C THR A 302 -1.53 4.82 -0.99
N PHE A 303 -0.94 4.44 -2.12
CA PHE A 303 0.08 3.39 -2.21
C PHE A 303 1.49 3.95 -2.09
N PHE A 304 2.28 3.41 -1.18
CA PHE A 304 3.66 3.80 -0.91
C PHE A 304 4.60 2.64 -1.17
N VAL A 305 5.70 2.89 -1.88
CA VAL A 305 6.80 1.92 -2.07
C VAL A 305 8.09 2.50 -1.53
N ARG A 306 8.80 1.73 -0.71
CA ARG A 306 10.08 2.12 -0.09
C ARG A 306 11.15 1.07 -0.32
N ALA A 307 12.38 1.53 -0.48
CA ALA A 307 13.54 0.64 -0.55
C ALA A 307 13.82 0.00 0.81
N VAL A 308 14.01 -1.31 0.87
CA VAL A 308 14.39 -2.03 2.11
C VAL A 308 15.89 -2.27 2.22
N ARG A 309 16.63 -1.95 1.16
CA ARG A 309 18.10 -2.00 1.05
C ARG A 309 18.57 -0.96 0.03
N PRO A 310 19.86 -0.62 -0.02
CA PRO A 310 20.38 0.23 -1.08
C PRO A 310 20.09 -0.37 -2.46
N ILE A 311 19.71 0.48 -3.42
CA ILE A 311 19.45 0.10 -4.81
C ILE A 311 20.34 1.00 -5.67
N ASN A 312 21.17 0.42 -6.52
CA ASN A 312 22.06 1.21 -7.36
C ASN A 312 21.31 1.73 -8.58
N LYS A 313 21.81 2.81 -9.17
CA LYS A 313 21.36 3.28 -10.48
C LYS A 313 21.39 2.15 -11.51
N GLY A 314 20.27 1.94 -12.20
CA GLY A 314 20.11 0.91 -13.22
C GLY A 314 19.55 -0.41 -12.69
N ASP A 315 19.56 -0.63 -11.37
CA ASP A 315 18.93 -1.81 -10.78
C ASP A 315 17.40 -1.73 -10.94
N GLU A 316 16.77 -2.89 -11.10
CA GLU A 316 15.33 -3.03 -11.17
C GLU A 316 14.70 -2.83 -9.77
N ILE A 317 13.58 -2.11 -9.71
CA ILE A 317 12.73 -1.98 -8.53
C ILE A 317 11.84 -3.23 -8.47
N LEU A 318 11.94 -3.97 -7.37
CA LEU A 318 11.32 -5.28 -7.22
C LEU A 318 10.53 -5.39 -5.92
N ILE A 319 9.32 -5.94 -6.00
CA ILE A 319 8.50 -6.34 -4.85
C ILE A 319 8.23 -7.85 -4.88
N SER A 320 7.73 -8.40 -3.78
CA SER A 320 7.22 -9.76 -3.76
C SER A 320 5.71 -9.77 -4.00
N TYR A 321 5.23 -10.55 -4.97
CA TYR A 321 3.80 -10.76 -5.24
C TYR A 321 3.21 -11.84 -4.33
N VAL A 322 4.08 -12.70 -3.79
CA VAL A 322 3.74 -13.78 -2.87
C VAL A 322 4.38 -13.54 -1.51
N ASN A 323 3.88 -14.18 -0.47
CA ASN A 323 4.62 -14.24 0.78
C ASN A 323 5.80 -15.22 0.61
N ILE A 324 7.03 -14.74 0.84
CA ILE A 324 8.25 -15.54 0.67
C ILE A 324 8.33 -16.74 1.66
N THR A 325 7.59 -16.72 2.77
CA THR A 325 7.58 -17.81 3.75
C THR A 325 6.58 -18.92 3.42
N TRP A 326 5.78 -18.75 2.37
CA TRP A 326 4.90 -19.81 1.87
C TRP A 326 5.70 -20.96 1.25
N PRO A 327 5.14 -22.20 1.26
CA PRO A 327 5.75 -23.34 0.60
C PRO A 327 6.04 -23.07 -0.88
N TYR A 328 7.15 -23.61 -1.37
CA TYR A 328 7.62 -23.40 -2.75
C TYR A 328 6.53 -23.63 -3.80
N LYS A 329 5.85 -24.79 -3.73
CA LYS A 329 4.79 -25.18 -4.67
C LYS A 329 3.62 -24.18 -4.67
N HIS A 330 3.28 -23.61 -3.51
CA HIS A 330 2.22 -22.61 -3.41
C HIS A 330 2.64 -21.29 -4.06
N ARG A 331 3.87 -20.83 -3.80
CA ARG A 331 4.43 -19.63 -4.45
C ARG A 331 4.45 -19.77 -5.97
N LEU A 332 4.90 -20.93 -6.49
CA LEU A 332 4.89 -21.22 -7.91
C LEU A 332 3.49 -21.20 -8.54
N SER A 333 2.48 -21.71 -7.84
CA SER A 333 1.10 -21.70 -8.35
C SER A 333 0.64 -20.27 -8.66
N VAL A 334 0.83 -19.36 -7.70
CA VAL A 334 0.44 -17.95 -7.87
C VAL A 334 1.28 -17.27 -8.95
N ILE A 335 2.60 -17.49 -8.96
CA ILE A 335 3.51 -16.89 -9.97
C ILE A 335 3.14 -17.36 -11.39
N ARG A 336 2.77 -18.63 -11.58
CA ARG A 336 2.37 -19.17 -12.88
C ARG A 336 1.05 -18.59 -13.39
N ASP A 337 0.17 -18.13 -12.51
CA ASP A 337 -1.06 -17.44 -12.92
C ASP A 337 -0.72 -16.10 -13.63
N HIS A 338 0.38 -15.46 -13.24
CA HIS A 338 0.93 -14.28 -13.92
C HIS A 338 1.69 -14.59 -15.23
N LYS A 339 1.81 -15.87 -15.62
CA LYS A 339 2.48 -16.34 -16.84
C LYS A 339 3.97 -15.99 -16.96
N PHE A 340 4.70 -16.06 -15.85
CA PHE A 340 6.16 -16.05 -15.86
C PHE A 340 6.72 -17.07 -14.86
N GLU A 341 8.03 -17.31 -14.90
CA GLU A 341 8.76 -18.14 -13.94
C GLU A 341 9.71 -17.27 -13.13
N CYS A 342 9.81 -17.50 -11.82
CA CYS A 342 10.72 -16.76 -10.95
C CYS A 342 12.06 -17.47 -10.85
N ASP A 343 13.13 -16.76 -11.15
CA ASP A 343 14.51 -17.24 -11.21
C ASP A 343 15.38 -16.74 -10.04
N CYS A 344 14.78 -16.21 -8.98
CA CYS A 344 15.54 -15.71 -7.83
C CYS A 344 16.25 -16.84 -7.07
N ASP A 345 17.31 -16.49 -6.32
CA ASP A 345 18.14 -17.43 -5.57
C ASP A 345 17.34 -18.44 -4.72
N LEU A 346 16.22 -18.01 -4.12
CA LEU A 346 15.38 -18.90 -3.32
C LEU A 346 14.62 -19.91 -4.18
N CYS A 347 14.06 -19.48 -5.31
CA CYS A 347 13.32 -20.36 -6.21
C CYS A 347 14.26 -21.39 -6.84
N GLN A 348 15.47 -20.97 -7.24
CA GLN A 348 16.48 -21.88 -7.77
C GLN A 348 16.96 -22.89 -6.72
N TYR A 349 17.15 -22.44 -5.48
CA TYR A 349 17.52 -23.32 -4.38
C TYR A 349 16.42 -24.36 -4.09
N GLU A 350 15.16 -23.91 -3.95
CA GLU A 350 14.04 -24.79 -3.60
C GLU A 350 13.59 -25.72 -4.73
N GLU A 351 13.92 -25.39 -5.98
CA GLU A 351 13.74 -26.31 -7.11
C GLU A 351 14.67 -27.52 -7.03
N GLY A 352 15.90 -27.32 -6.53
CA GLY A 352 16.91 -28.37 -6.40
C GLY A 352 16.93 -29.07 -5.02
N GLU A 353 16.04 -28.69 -4.10
CA GLU A 353 15.97 -29.27 -2.76
C GLU A 353 15.42 -30.71 -2.83
N ASP A 354 16.06 -31.65 -2.13
CA ASP A 354 15.67 -33.05 -2.17
C ASP A 354 14.34 -33.32 -1.44
N GLU A 355 13.62 -34.36 -1.88
CA GLU A 355 12.29 -34.67 -1.36
C GLU A 355 12.31 -35.01 0.14
N ASP A 356 13.38 -35.64 0.64
CA ASP A 356 13.52 -36.01 2.06
C ASP A 356 13.61 -34.75 2.94
N THR A 357 14.43 -33.76 2.54
CA THR A 357 14.53 -32.46 3.21
C THR A 357 13.19 -31.71 3.23
N VAL A 358 12.45 -31.76 2.12
CA VAL A 358 11.11 -31.13 2.02
C VAL A 358 10.13 -31.83 2.97
N GLU A 359 10.09 -33.16 2.98
CA GLU A 359 9.22 -33.93 3.86
C GLU A 359 9.57 -33.70 5.33
N GLU A 360 10.85 -33.73 5.68
CA GLU A 360 11.33 -33.48 7.04
C GLU A 360 10.93 -32.09 7.55
N ARG A 361 10.99 -31.07 6.67
CA ARG A 361 10.51 -29.72 7.00
C ARG A 361 9.00 -29.68 7.27
N GLU A 362 8.18 -30.32 6.42
CA GLU A 362 6.73 -30.33 6.62
C GLU A 362 6.35 -31.09 7.91
N GLN A 363 7.05 -32.18 8.24
CA GLN A 363 6.87 -32.90 9.51
C GLN A 363 7.16 -32.00 10.72
N ILE A 364 8.22 -31.19 10.66
CA ILE A 364 8.53 -30.20 11.72
C ILE A 364 7.39 -29.17 11.84
N PHE A 365 6.88 -28.68 10.71
CA PHE A 365 5.77 -27.73 10.70
C PHE A 365 4.49 -28.31 11.30
N ASP A 366 4.16 -29.56 11.00
CA ASP A 366 2.99 -30.22 11.57
C ASP A 366 3.15 -30.45 13.07
N GLN A 367 4.34 -30.87 13.51
CA GLN A 367 4.65 -31.00 14.94
C GLN A 367 4.52 -29.65 15.69
N LEU A 368 4.96 -28.55 15.08
CA LEU A 368 4.83 -27.21 15.67
C LEU A 368 3.36 -26.76 15.74
N GLU A 369 2.55 -27.05 14.73
CA GLU A 369 1.12 -26.72 14.74
C GLU A 369 0.39 -27.54 15.82
N GLU A 370 0.68 -28.84 15.94
CA GLU A 370 0.16 -29.67 17.03
C GLU A 370 0.51 -29.08 18.40
N ILE A 371 1.78 -28.67 18.59
CA ILE A 371 2.22 -28.02 19.83
C ILE A 371 1.46 -26.73 20.10
N TYR A 372 1.18 -25.92 19.07
CA TYR A 372 0.45 -24.67 19.21
C TYR A 372 -1.01 -24.91 19.65
N ASP A 373 -1.64 -25.97 19.16
CA ASP A 373 -3.03 -26.32 19.48
C ASP A 373 -3.21 -27.07 20.80
N MET A 374 -2.12 -27.51 21.45
CA MET A 374 -2.20 -28.20 22.73
C MET A 374 -2.70 -27.29 23.87
N ASP A 375 -3.62 -27.81 24.68
CA ASP A 375 -4.01 -27.22 25.96
C ASP A 375 -2.88 -27.35 27.00
N GLY A 376 -2.64 -26.28 27.78
CA GLY A 376 -1.70 -26.29 28.90
C GLY A 376 -0.33 -25.66 28.59
N LEU A 377 0.72 -26.11 29.29
CA LEU A 377 2.08 -25.58 29.12
C LEU A 377 2.77 -26.17 27.89
N MET A 378 3.44 -25.33 27.12
CA MET A 378 4.16 -25.77 25.93
C MET A 378 5.41 -26.62 26.26
N PRO A 379 5.71 -27.65 25.45
CA PRO A 379 6.94 -28.43 25.56
C PRO A 379 8.14 -27.65 24.99
N LYS A 380 8.67 -26.72 25.80
CA LYS A 380 9.74 -25.78 25.41
C LYS A 380 10.96 -26.44 24.77
N GLN A 381 11.41 -27.57 25.30
CA GLN A 381 12.56 -28.29 24.73
C GLN A 381 12.27 -28.83 23.33
N THR A 382 11.08 -29.41 23.12
CA THR A 382 10.66 -29.90 21.81
C THR A 382 10.61 -28.77 20.78
N ILE A 383 10.17 -27.57 21.17
CA ILE A 383 10.18 -26.39 20.29
C ILE A 383 11.60 -26.01 19.88
N ILE A 384 12.53 -25.98 20.84
CA ILE A 384 13.95 -25.70 20.59
C ILE A 384 14.54 -26.75 19.64
N ASP A 385 14.25 -28.02 19.87
CA ASP A 385 14.73 -29.12 19.03
C ASP A 385 14.18 -29.02 17.61
N CYS A 386 12.88 -28.72 17.45
CA CYS A 386 12.23 -28.48 16.16
C CYS A 386 12.88 -27.31 15.42
N PHE A 387 13.13 -26.19 16.12
CA PHE A 387 13.75 -25.01 15.53
C PHE A 387 15.18 -25.29 15.08
N ASN A 388 15.99 -25.91 15.93
CA ASN A 388 17.39 -26.24 15.60
C ASN A 388 17.46 -27.23 14.43
N LYS A 389 16.54 -28.20 14.39
CA LYS A 389 16.42 -29.13 13.27
C LYS A 389 16.09 -28.37 11.98
N LEU A 390 15.08 -27.50 12.01
CA LEU A 390 14.67 -26.67 10.87
C LEU A 390 15.79 -25.73 10.40
N ASP A 391 16.54 -25.10 11.31
CA ASP A 391 17.67 -24.23 10.94
C ASP A 391 18.77 -25.04 10.25
N SER A 392 18.99 -26.28 10.70
CA SER A 392 20.07 -27.12 10.17
C SER A 392 19.81 -27.67 8.76
N LEU A 393 18.54 -27.75 8.32
CA LEU A 393 18.16 -28.19 6.96
C LEU A 393 18.73 -27.30 5.84
N ARG A 394 19.15 -26.06 6.14
CA ARG A 394 19.73 -25.12 5.16
C ARG A 394 21.05 -24.52 5.64
N ASN A 395 21.88 -25.32 6.32
CA ASN A 395 23.17 -24.88 6.85
C ASN A 395 24.16 -24.42 5.76
N ASP A 396 24.06 -24.97 4.55
CA ASP A 396 24.84 -24.59 3.38
C ASP A 396 24.42 -23.22 2.81
N SER A 397 23.13 -22.88 2.97
CA SER A 397 22.52 -21.65 2.44
C SER A 397 21.70 -20.90 3.50
N PRO A 398 22.33 -20.45 4.61
CA PRO A 398 21.62 -19.95 5.79
C PRO A 398 20.87 -18.63 5.58
N HIS A 399 21.16 -17.91 4.49
CA HIS A 399 20.49 -16.67 4.10
C HIS A 399 19.19 -16.91 3.30
N LEU A 400 18.95 -18.15 2.86
CA LEU A 400 17.71 -18.58 2.19
C LEU A 400 16.77 -19.35 3.13
N ASN A 401 17.06 -19.38 4.44
CA ASN A 401 16.27 -20.14 5.41
C ASN A 401 14.97 -19.43 5.85
N PHE A 402 14.19 -18.96 4.87
CA PHE A 402 12.86 -18.38 5.08
C PHE A 402 11.83 -19.29 5.77
N PRO A 403 11.94 -20.64 5.72
CA PRO A 403 11.14 -21.53 6.56
C PRO A 403 11.14 -21.18 8.06
N LEU A 404 12.23 -20.60 8.60
CA LEU A 404 12.27 -20.14 9.99
C LEU A 404 11.23 -19.05 10.29
N ALA A 405 10.84 -18.28 9.28
CA ALA A 405 9.83 -17.22 9.37
C ALA A 405 8.41 -17.71 9.00
N ASN A 406 8.20 -19.02 8.88
CA ASN A 406 6.88 -19.58 8.60
C ASN A 406 5.89 -19.25 9.73
N VAL A 407 4.63 -18.99 9.38
CA VAL A 407 3.58 -18.60 10.33
C VAL A 407 3.41 -19.57 11.49
N LYS A 408 3.57 -20.89 11.26
CA LYS A 408 3.48 -21.93 12.29
C LYS A 408 4.60 -21.78 13.33
N VAL A 409 5.83 -21.53 12.87
CA VAL A 409 6.99 -21.23 13.73
C VAL A 409 6.73 -19.97 14.55
N ILE A 410 6.29 -18.89 13.90
CA ILE A 410 6.06 -17.59 14.57
C ILE A 410 4.98 -17.69 15.66
N ARG A 411 3.87 -18.40 15.39
CA ARG A 411 2.80 -18.62 16.38
C ARG A 411 3.31 -19.34 17.62
N VAL A 412 4.05 -20.43 17.43
CA VAL A 412 4.67 -21.18 18.53
C VAL A 412 5.65 -20.31 19.31
N LEU A 413 6.50 -19.55 18.63
CA LEU A 413 7.48 -18.67 19.30
C LEU A 413 6.82 -17.52 20.04
N GLN A 414 5.71 -16.97 19.54
CA GLN A 414 4.94 -15.95 20.27
C GLN A 414 4.33 -16.52 21.55
N ARG A 415 3.76 -17.73 21.51
CA ARG A 415 3.26 -18.40 22.72
C ARG A 415 4.40 -18.78 23.67
N PHE A 416 5.52 -19.29 23.16
CA PHE A 416 6.71 -19.58 23.97
C PHE A 416 7.27 -18.30 24.61
N LEU A 417 7.29 -17.18 23.89
CA LEU A 417 7.64 -15.88 24.44
C LEU A 417 6.74 -15.59 25.65
N VAL A 418 5.42 -15.66 25.53
CA VAL A 418 4.50 -15.38 26.66
C VAL A 418 4.67 -16.36 27.83
N GLU A 419 4.87 -17.65 27.57
CA GLU A 419 4.99 -18.71 28.59
C GLU A 419 6.39 -18.86 29.21
N ARG A 420 7.36 -18.00 28.85
CA ARG A 420 8.73 -18.05 29.40
C ARG A 420 8.73 -17.87 30.91
N ASP A 421 9.54 -18.66 31.62
CA ASP A 421 9.55 -18.75 33.09
C ASP A 421 10.96 -18.70 33.69
N THR A 422 12.00 -18.85 32.86
CA THR A 422 13.40 -18.88 33.27
C THR A 422 14.24 -18.00 32.35
N THR A 423 15.35 -17.45 32.87
CA THR A 423 16.33 -16.71 32.05
C THR A 423 16.86 -17.54 30.88
N ALA A 424 17.04 -18.85 31.08
CA ALA A 424 17.43 -19.77 30.00
C ALA A 424 16.35 -19.82 28.90
N SER A 425 15.07 -19.94 29.26
CA SER A 425 13.97 -19.92 28.29
C SER A 425 13.87 -18.58 27.53
N THR A 426 14.07 -17.44 28.22
CA THR A 426 14.16 -16.11 27.61
C THR A 426 15.30 -16.02 26.60
N THR A 427 16.47 -16.57 26.96
CA THR A 427 17.64 -16.59 26.08
C THR A 427 17.39 -17.42 24.81
N GLN A 428 16.79 -18.61 24.95
CA GLN A 428 16.52 -19.48 23.82
C GLN A 428 15.52 -18.85 22.83
N VAL A 429 14.40 -18.32 23.33
CA VAL A 429 13.41 -17.66 22.46
C VAL A 429 13.98 -16.42 21.78
N ARG A 430 14.83 -15.65 22.49
CA ARG A 430 15.58 -14.53 21.89
C ARG A 430 16.43 -15.00 20.72
N ILE A 431 17.28 -16.01 20.90
CA ILE A 431 18.17 -16.52 19.84
C ILE A 431 17.38 -16.93 18.60
N MET A 432 16.22 -17.57 18.78
CA MET A 432 15.34 -17.94 17.67
C MET A 432 14.81 -16.70 16.92
N PHE A 433 14.36 -15.66 17.63
CA PHE A 433 13.96 -14.39 16.99
C PHE A 433 15.12 -13.69 16.28
N GLU A 434 16.32 -13.67 16.86
CA GLU A 434 17.51 -13.10 16.23
C GLU A 434 17.85 -13.82 14.92
N ARG A 435 17.73 -15.15 14.92
CA ARG A 435 17.96 -15.97 13.72
C ARG A 435 16.92 -15.67 12.64
N ILE A 436 15.64 -15.61 12.97
CA ILE A 436 14.57 -15.25 12.02
C ILE A 436 14.77 -13.83 11.47
N HIS A 437 15.12 -12.87 12.33
CA HIS A 437 15.44 -11.50 11.93
C HIS A 437 16.59 -11.48 10.92
N SER A 438 17.65 -12.26 11.18
CA SER A 438 18.84 -12.30 10.31
C SER A 438 18.53 -12.72 8.86
N VAL A 439 17.53 -13.58 8.67
CA VAL A 439 17.11 -14.08 7.35
C VAL A 439 16.10 -13.15 6.68
N THR A 440 15.25 -12.48 7.46
CA THR A 440 14.15 -11.67 6.93
C THR A 440 14.47 -10.18 6.79
N LYS A 441 15.53 -9.68 7.44
CA LYS A 441 15.97 -8.29 7.30
C LYS A 441 16.26 -7.94 5.84
N ASN A 442 15.99 -6.69 5.47
CA ASN A 442 16.19 -6.18 4.11
C ASN A 442 15.38 -6.89 3.00
N THR A 443 14.26 -7.52 3.35
CA THR A 443 13.32 -8.14 2.40
C THR A 443 11.99 -7.38 2.37
N ALA A 444 11.06 -7.79 1.50
CA ALA A 444 9.70 -7.24 1.45
C ALA A 444 8.93 -7.34 2.80
N HIS A 445 9.40 -8.13 3.76
CA HIS A 445 8.82 -8.26 5.09
C HIS A 445 9.28 -7.21 6.12
N ALA A 446 9.68 -6.01 5.68
CA ALA A 446 10.24 -4.98 6.56
C ALA A 446 9.38 -4.68 7.81
N LYS A 447 8.04 -4.70 7.70
CA LYS A 447 7.14 -4.52 8.86
C LYS A 447 7.22 -5.66 9.88
N PHE A 448 7.31 -6.90 9.40
CA PHE A 448 7.47 -8.08 10.24
C PHE A 448 8.82 -8.06 10.96
N VAL A 449 9.88 -7.62 10.27
CA VAL A 449 11.23 -7.44 10.84
C VAL A 449 11.22 -6.47 12.02
N VAL A 450 10.43 -5.38 11.96
CA VAL A 450 10.26 -4.47 13.11
C VAL A 450 9.69 -5.22 14.32
N SER A 451 8.65 -6.05 14.14
CA SER A 451 8.07 -6.84 15.23
C SER A 451 9.07 -7.83 15.83
N LEU A 452 9.86 -8.52 15.00
CA LEU A 452 10.94 -9.39 15.48
C LEU A 452 11.96 -8.63 16.32
N CYS A 453 12.39 -7.46 15.84
CA CYS A 453 13.35 -6.62 16.57
C CYS A 453 12.80 -6.15 17.92
N LEU A 454 11.50 -5.81 18.00
CA LEU A 454 10.83 -5.48 19.26
C LEU A 454 10.80 -6.66 20.23
N ASN A 455 10.53 -7.88 19.75
CA ASN A 455 10.56 -9.09 20.58
C ASN A 455 11.95 -9.39 21.13
N VAL A 456 13.00 -9.21 20.31
CA VAL A 456 14.39 -9.37 20.76
C VAL A 456 14.73 -8.35 21.86
N LEU A 457 14.36 -7.08 21.68
CA LEU A 457 14.58 -6.04 22.67
C LEU A 457 13.82 -6.32 23.98
N ASN A 458 12.56 -6.76 23.91
CA ASN A 458 11.80 -7.19 25.08
C ASN A 458 12.56 -8.27 25.88
N CYS A 459 13.05 -9.31 25.22
CA CYS A 459 13.83 -10.36 25.88
C CYS A 459 15.12 -9.82 26.53
N LEU A 460 15.85 -8.95 25.84
CA LEU A 460 17.10 -8.39 26.36
C LEU A 460 16.86 -7.47 27.56
N MET A 461 15.80 -6.68 27.54
CA MET A 461 15.48 -5.72 28.60
C MET A 461 14.98 -6.40 29.88
N GLU A 462 14.35 -7.56 29.78
CA GLU A 462 13.95 -8.36 30.94
C GLU A 462 15.10 -9.17 31.55
N ASP A 463 16.11 -9.50 30.74
CA ASP A 463 17.29 -10.21 31.22
C ASP A 463 18.31 -9.23 31.81
N ALA A 464 18.35 -9.16 33.14
CA ALA A 464 19.28 -8.33 33.89
C ALA A 464 20.78 -8.65 33.65
N THR A 465 21.09 -9.79 33.02
CA THR A 465 22.46 -10.15 32.64
C THR A 465 22.86 -9.64 31.25
N SER A 466 21.92 -9.08 30.48
CA SER A 466 22.18 -8.56 29.14
C SER A 466 23.19 -7.41 29.16
N GLU A 467 24.20 -7.51 28.30
CA GLU A 467 25.18 -6.45 28.13
C GLU A 467 24.55 -5.19 27.52
N THR A 468 24.83 -4.03 28.10
CA THR A 468 24.34 -2.73 27.61
C THR A 468 24.69 -2.48 26.14
N GLY A 469 25.87 -2.93 25.70
CA GLY A 469 26.30 -2.81 24.30
C GLY A 469 25.42 -3.59 23.32
N THR A 470 24.95 -4.78 23.72
CA THR A 470 24.03 -5.61 22.93
C THR A 470 22.67 -4.93 22.78
N ILE A 471 22.13 -4.39 23.88
CA ILE A 471 20.87 -3.63 23.86
C ILE A 471 21.00 -2.41 22.93
N GLN A 472 22.07 -1.63 23.05
CA GLN A 472 22.33 -0.48 22.17
C GLN A 472 22.46 -0.86 20.69
N GLY A 473 23.07 -2.01 20.39
CA GLY A 473 23.15 -2.56 19.05
C GLY A 473 21.76 -2.84 18.45
N TRP A 474 20.89 -3.49 19.23
CA TRP A 474 19.52 -3.79 18.80
C TRP A 474 18.61 -2.55 18.73
N ILE A 475 18.82 -1.55 19.58
CA ILE A 475 18.14 -0.24 19.46
C ILE A 475 18.48 0.42 18.12
N LYS A 476 19.76 0.38 17.72
CA LYS A 476 20.18 0.88 16.40
C LYS A 476 19.57 0.07 15.26
N GLN A 477 19.48 -1.25 15.42
CA GLN A 477 18.82 -2.12 14.45
C GLN A 477 17.33 -1.79 14.31
N LEU A 478 16.61 -1.58 15.42
CA LEU A 478 15.21 -1.17 15.42
C LEU A 478 15.00 0.14 14.64
N LYS A 479 15.87 1.15 14.84
CA LYS A 479 15.81 2.39 14.06
C LYS A 479 15.94 2.13 12.56
N ASN A 480 16.88 1.27 12.15
CA ASN A 480 17.07 0.93 10.75
C ASN A 480 15.84 0.20 10.17
N ASP A 481 15.27 -0.74 10.92
CA ASP A 481 14.10 -1.52 10.49
C ASP A 481 12.86 -0.63 10.37
N LEU A 482 12.65 0.30 11.30
CA LEU A 482 11.58 1.31 11.23
C LEU A 482 11.75 2.25 10.02
N ILE A 483 12.99 2.64 9.70
CA ILE A 483 13.29 3.43 8.50
C ILE A 483 12.99 2.63 7.24
N ALA A 484 13.40 1.36 7.17
CA ALA A 484 13.12 0.50 6.02
C ALA A 484 11.62 0.28 5.83
N ALA A 485 10.87 0.02 6.91
CA ALA A 485 9.45 -0.30 6.87
C ALA A 485 8.55 0.93 6.65
N HIS A 486 8.88 2.06 7.28
CA HIS A 486 7.97 3.22 7.40
C HIS A 486 8.60 4.54 6.97
N GLY A 487 9.91 4.56 6.70
CA GLY A 487 10.66 5.78 6.33
C GLY A 487 10.98 6.69 7.51
N SER A 488 10.65 6.32 8.74
CA SER A 488 10.88 7.14 9.93
C SER A 488 10.94 6.32 11.22
N PRO A 489 11.91 6.55 12.11
CA PRO A 489 11.93 5.97 13.45
C PRO A 489 10.70 6.36 14.30
N LYS A 490 10.05 7.48 13.99
CA LYS A 490 8.86 7.95 14.72
C LYS A 490 7.69 6.97 14.65
N ALA A 491 7.68 6.09 13.64
CA ALA A 491 6.70 5.01 13.55
C ALA A 491 6.60 4.15 14.82
N LEU A 492 7.67 4.10 15.65
CA LEU A 492 7.67 3.41 16.94
C LEU A 492 6.52 3.87 17.87
N LEU A 493 6.09 5.13 17.77
CA LEU A 493 4.94 5.68 18.52
C LEU A 493 3.65 4.88 18.31
N TYR A 494 3.50 4.23 17.15
CA TYR A 494 2.32 3.45 16.79
C TYR A 494 2.55 1.95 16.86
N VAL A 495 3.72 1.47 16.44
CA VAL A 495 3.98 0.02 16.30
C VAL A 495 4.61 -0.61 17.56
N GLY A 496 5.08 0.19 18.50
CA GLY A 496 5.65 -0.28 19.76
C GLY A 496 5.67 0.79 20.85
N PRO A 497 4.50 1.33 21.26
CA PRO A 497 4.43 2.39 22.26
C PRO A 497 5.00 1.95 23.62
N ASP A 498 4.77 0.71 24.04
CA ASP A 498 5.30 0.18 25.30
C ASP A 498 6.84 0.13 25.28
N MET A 499 7.41 -0.30 24.15
CA MET A 499 8.86 -0.29 23.95
C MET A 499 9.42 1.12 23.96
N LEU A 500 8.70 2.11 23.42
CA LEU A 500 9.15 3.50 23.47
C LEU A 500 9.24 4.02 24.91
N GLU A 501 8.26 3.72 25.76
CA GLU A 501 8.33 4.11 27.18
C GLU A 501 9.51 3.45 27.89
N LEU A 502 9.71 2.15 27.67
CA LEU A 502 10.87 1.41 28.18
C LEU A 502 12.21 2.03 27.71
N LEU A 503 12.31 2.43 26.44
CA LEU A 503 13.52 3.08 25.91
C LEU A 503 13.74 4.49 26.47
N LYS A 504 12.68 5.23 26.78
CA LYS A 504 12.80 6.58 27.39
C LYS A 504 13.46 6.50 28.76
N ASP A 505 13.07 5.50 29.55
CA ASP A 505 13.62 5.26 30.89
C ASP A 505 15.12 4.89 30.81
N MET A 506 15.55 4.21 29.75
CA MET A 506 16.94 3.79 29.56
C MET A 506 17.85 4.81 28.88
N LEU A 507 17.36 5.56 27.89
CA LEU A 507 18.19 6.36 26.97
C LEU A 507 18.14 7.87 27.22
N HIS A 508 17.54 8.36 28.31
CA HIS A 508 17.23 9.80 28.45
C HIS A 508 16.47 10.35 27.22
N ALA A 509 15.40 9.66 26.79
CA ALA A 509 14.28 10.04 25.90
C ALA A 509 14.51 10.80 24.56
N ASN A 510 15.49 11.70 24.43
CA ASN A 510 15.70 12.56 23.26
C ASN A 510 16.66 12.00 22.22
N ASP A 511 17.43 10.96 22.53
CA ASP A 511 18.45 10.41 21.61
C ASP A 511 17.89 9.34 20.65
N PHE A 512 16.67 8.85 20.87
CA PHE A 512 16.06 7.82 20.01
C PHE A 512 15.35 8.38 18.76
N LEU A 513 14.38 9.28 18.96
CA LEU A 513 13.52 9.87 17.93
C LEU A 513 14.22 11.03 17.20
#